data_AF-A0A369A923-F1
#
_entry.id   AF-A0A369A923-F1
#
_cell.length_a   1.000
_cell.length_b   1.000
_cell.length_c   1.000
_cell.angle_alpha   90.00
_cell.angle_beta   90.00
_cell.angle_gamma   90.00
#
_symmetry.space_group_name_H-M   'P 1'
#
loop_
_entity.id
_entity.type
_entity.pdbx_description
1 polymer ?
#
loop_
_entity_poly.entity_id
_entity_poly.type
_entity_poly.pdbx_seq_one_letter_code
_entity_poly.pdbx_strand_id
1 'polypeptide(L)'
;MSTQENFIEKDSFRDRVGFISEDGKRKFIYPKKPSGKFYKYRTILSYFLLTILFIGPFIKINEQPFLMLNILERKFVILGQVFWPQDFHLVALTFVTAVVFIILFTVAYGRLFCGWICPQTIFMEMLFRKIEYWIDGDRGQQLRLASMPWNAEKIKKRLLKNSIFYLISFAIGNVFLMYIIGSDQWLNIVTDDPSRHIGGLTAMLIFSGIFFFVFAWFREQACIVVCPYGRLQGVLLDRNSIVIAYDRLRGEPRAKFRKNEDRTKAGKGDCIDCGQCVDVCPTGIDIRNGTQLECVNCTACIDACDAVMDKINKPRGLIKYASENQIANGENWKFTPRLAFYTSVLVLLLSLMGFLIFQRVKVEATILRTPGQLFQLHDDNIVSNLYNYQLINKTPKPINAEIKVIEPTTARIMIPGNESQNFTLGVQEIKKGAMFIYIPLEDLNSGKNYIKVGVYNGDELLDQVKVTFMAPIKK
;
A
#
# COMPACT_ATOMS: atom_id res chain seq x y z
N MET A 1 -32.38 -39.43 17.25
CA MET A 1 -31.75 -38.75 16.09
C MET A 1 -31.85 -37.24 16.27
N SER A 2 -31.21 -36.64 17.28
CA SER A 2 -31.32 -35.18 17.54
C SER A 2 -30.08 -34.54 18.18
N THR A 3 -29.09 -35.34 18.57
CA THR A 3 -27.82 -34.85 19.14
C THR A 3 -26.72 -34.78 18.09
N GLN A 4 -26.61 -35.72 17.15
CA GLN A 4 -25.54 -35.69 16.13
C GLN A 4 -25.71 -34.59 15.06
N GLU A 5 -26.93 -34.29 14.59
CA GLU A 5 -27.16 -33.22 13.60
C GLU A 5 -26.82 -31.82 14.16
N ASN A 6 -27.13 -31.58 15.44
CA ASN A 6 -26.78 -30.32 16.12
C ASN A 6 -25.26 -30.15 16.37
N PHE A 7 -24.48 -31.24 16.33
CA PHE A 7 -23.01 -31.18 16.40
C PHE A 7 -22.40 -30.92 15.02
N ILE A 8 -22.95 -31.50 13.95
CA ILE A 8 -22.47 -31.27 12.57
C ILE A 8 -22.70 -29.81 12.12
N GLU A 9 -23.82 -29.18 12.51
CA GLU A 9 -24.05 -27.74 12.27
C GLU A 9 -23.07 -26.83 13.03
N LYS A 10 -22.57 -27.26 14.20
CA LYS A 10 -21.69 -26.45 15.04
C LYS A 10 -20.24 -26.42 14.57
N ASP A 11 -19.76 -27.40 13.79
CA ASP A 11 -18.37 -27.42 13.29
C ASP A 11 -18.25 -27.02 11.80
N SER A 12 -19.37 -26.96 11.06
CA SER A 12 -19.41 -26.53 9.65
C SER A 12 -18.75 -25.17 9.37
N PHE A 13 -18.67 -24.26 10.35
CA PHE A 13 -18.09 -22.93 10.15
C PHE A 13 -16.56 -22.92 10.05
N ARG A 14 -15.88 -24.02 10.44
CA ARG A 14 -14.43 -24.19 10.32
C ARG A 14 -14.03 -24.90 9.03
N ASP A 15 -14.90 -25.73 8.50
CA ASP A 15 -14.64 -26.55 7.31
C ASP A 15 -14.95 -25.81 5.99
N ARG A 16 -15.62 -24.65 6.06
CA ARG A 16 -16.08 -23.90 4.88
C ARG A 16 -15.98 -22.40 5.08
N VAL A 17 -15.62 -21.71 4.00
CA VAL A 17 -15.57 -20.26 3.92
C VAL A 17 -16.97 -19.70 3.63
N GLY A 18 -17.35 -18.58 4.25
CA GLY A 18 -18.73 -18.05 4.22
C GLY A 18 -19.37 -17.75 2.85
N PHE A 19 -18.59 -17.73 1.76
CA PHE A 19 -19.07 -17.53 0.39
C PHE A 19 -19.20 -18.82 -0.45
N ILE A 20 -18.96 -20.00 0.14
CA ILE A 20 -19.08 -21.30 -0.54
C ILE A 20 -20.30 -22.03 0.04
N SER A 21 -21.21 -22.49 -0.82
CA SER A 21 -22.36 -23.30 -0.43
C SER A 21 -21.93 -24.73 -0.10
N GLU A 22 -22.85 -25.53 0.46
CA GLU A 22 -22.56 -26.93 0.80
C GLU A 22 -22.13 -27.76 -0.42
N ASP A 23 -22.72 -27.46 -1.58
CA ASP A 23 -22.40 -28.08 -2.87
C ASP A 23 -21.10 -27.55 -3.53
N GLY A 24 -20.31 -26.73 -2.84
CA GLY A 24 -19.08 -26.13 -3.39
C GLY A 24 -19.31 -24.98 -4.38
N LYS A 25 -20.57 -24.56 -4.60
CA LYS A 25 -20.90 -23.44 -5.49
C LYS A 25 -20.74 -22.10 -4.79
N ARG A 26 -20.54 -21.05 -5.57
CA ARG A 26 -20.45 -19.68 -5.05
C ARG A 26 -21.80 -19.22 -4.49
N LYS A 27 -21.79 -18.74 -3.23
CA LYS A 27 -22.89 -18.06 -2.57
C LYS A 27 -22.65 -16.55 -2.57
N PHE A 28 -23.50 -15.79 -3.27
CA PHE A 28 -23.44 -14.32 -3.23
C PHE A 28 -23.94 -13.80 -1.89
N ILE A 29 -23.17 -12.88 -1.29
CA ILE A 29 -23.51 -12.26 -0.01
C ILE A 29 -24.22 -10.92 -0.27
N TYR A 30 -25.39 -10.76 0.36
CA TYR A 30 -26.22 -9.56 0.31
C TYR A 30 -26.36 -8.98 1.71
N PRO A 31 -25.37 -8.21 2.19
CA PRO A 31 -25.40 -7.73 3.56
C PRO A 31 -26.45 -6.63 3.73
N LYS A 32 -27.13 -6.64 4.87
CA LYS A 32 -28.08 -5.60 5.26
C LYS A 32 -27.34 -4.28 5.47
N LYS A 33 -27.96 -3.17 5.04
CA LYS A 33 -27.39 -1.84 5.17
C LYS A 33 -27.11 -1.53 6.66
N PRO A 34 -25.84 -1.36 7.06
CA PRO A 34 -25.50 -1.03 8.44
C PRO A 34 -25.89 0.41 8.77
N SER A 35 -26.20 0.66 10.05
CA SER A 35 -26.50 1.98 10.59
C SER A 35 -25.98 2.09 12.02
N GLY A 36 -25.24 3.15 12.32
CA GLY A 36 -24.71 3.38 13.67
C GLY A 36 -23.55 4.37 13.68
N LYS A 37 -22.92 4.51 14.85
CA LYS A 37 -21.85 5.49 15.07
C LYS A 37 -20.59 5.10 14.32
N PHE A 38 -20.18 3.82 14.40
CA PHE A 38 -18.95 3.38 13.75
C PHE A 38 -19.07 3.42 12.23
N TYR A 39 -20.24 3.06 11.67
CA TYR A 39 -20.50 3.18 10.24
C TYR A 39 -20.41 4.63 9.75
N LYS A 40 -20.88 5.60 10.55
CA LYS A 40 -20.73 7.03 10.23
C LYS A 40 -19.27 7.46 10.23
N TYR A 41 -18.51 7.12 11.26
CA TYR A 41 -17.07 7.45 11.33
C TYR A 41 -16.28 6.80 10.20
N ARG A 42 -16.55 5.52 9.92
CA ARG A 42 -15.93 4.80 8.81
C ARG A 42 -16.28 5.42 7.46
N THR A 43 -17.53 5.85 7.28
CA THR A 43 -17.96 6.56 6.07
C THR A 43 -17.19 7.88 5.90
N ILE A 44 -17.05 8.68 6.96
CA ILE A 44 -16.30 9.96 6.94
C ILE A 44 -14.83 9.71 6.58
N LEU A 45 -14.17 8.78 7.29
CA LEU A 45 -12.77 8.45 7.02
C LEU A 45 -12.58 7.94 5.58
N SER A 46 -13.50 7.11 5.09
CA SER A 46 -13.43 6.57 3.74
C SER A 46 -13.56 7.67 2.69
N TYR A 47 -14.48 8.62 2.84
CA TYR A 47 -14.58 9.75 1.93
C TYR A 47 -13.32 10.62 1.98
N PHE A 48 -12.78 10.88 3.16
CA PHE A 48 -11.50 11.61 3.29
C PHE A 48 -10.36 10.91 2.53
N LEU A 49 -10.18 9.60 2.72
CA LEU A 49 -9.16 8.82 2.03
C LEU A 49 -9.38 8.76 0.51
N LEU A 50 -10.63 8.61 0.07
CA LEU A 50 -10.98 8.64 -1.36
C LEU A 50 -10.69 10.02 -1.95
N THR A 51 -11.05 11.10 -1.27
CA THR A 51 -10.74 12.47 -1.72
C THR A 51 -9.24 12.65 -1.91
N ILE A 52 -8.42 12.20 -0.95
CA ILE A 52 -6.95 12.22 -1.10
C ILE A 52 -6.51 11.36 -2.28
N LEU A 53 -7.07 10.16 -2.46
CA LEU A 53 -6.70 9.27 -3.56
C LEU A 53 -7.01 9.86 -4.93
N PHE A 54 -8.17 10.49 -5.10
CA PHE A 54 -8.61 11.08 -6.38
C PHE A 54 -7.93 12.42 -6.68
N ILE A 55 -7.65 13.24 -5.66
CA ILE A 55 -6.97 14.54 -5.82
C ILE A 55 -5.45 14.38 -5.89
N GLY A 56 -4.90 13.37 -5.21
CA GLY A 56 -3.47 13.14 -5.05
C GLY A 56 -2.63 13.23 -6.33
N PRO A 57 -3.03 12.61 -7.47
CA PRO A 57 -2.24 12.69 -8.70
C PRO A 57 -2.14 14.10 -9.28
N PHE A 58 -3.11 14.96 -9.00
CA PHE A 58 -3.14 16.35 -9.49
C PHE A 58 -2.35 17.30 -8.58
N ILE A 59 -2.03 16.90 -7.36
CA ILE A 59 -1.19 17.68 -6.46
C ILE A 59 0.25 17.55 -6.94
N LYS A 60 0.86 18.68 -7.30
CA LYS A 60 2.28 18.76 -7.65
C LYS A 60 3.05 19.52 -6.59
N ILE A 61 4.22 19.00 -6.23
CA ILE A 61 5.18 19.63 -5.33
C ILE A 61 6.50 19.71 -6.10
N ASN A 62 7.05 20.92 -6.28
CA ASN A 62 8.26 21.16 -7.08
C ASN A 62 8.17 20.60 -8.52
N GLU A 63 7.05 20.84 -9.19
CA GLU A 63 6.73 20.35 -10.56
C GLU A 63 6.64 18.82 -10.71
N GLN A 64 6.84 18.05 -9.63
CA GLN A 64 6.67 16.61 -9.64
C GLN A 64 5.34 16.21 -8.98
N PRO A 65 4.71 15.11 -9.43
CA PRO A 65 3.49 14.60 -8.81
C PRO A 65 3.72 14.21 -7.34
N PHE A 66 2.69 14.36 -6.50
CA PHE A 66 2.76 14.00 -5.09
C PHE A 66 3.24 12.56 -4.86
N LEU A 67 2.75 11.63 -5.67
CA LEU A 67 3.17 10.23 -5.68
C LEU A 67 3.16 9.72 -7.13
N MET A 68 4.26 9.12 -7.55
CA MET A 68 4.35 8.44 -8.85
C MET A 68 5.25 7.22 -8.73
N LEU A 69 4.75 6.07 -9.17
CA LEU A 69 5.46 4.80 -9.14
C LEU A 69 5.64 4.31 -10.58
N ASN A 70 6.47 5.00 -11.35
CA ASN A 70 6.73 4.62 -12.74
C ASN A 70 7.79 3.52 -12.79
N ILE A 71 7.32 2.27 -12.82
CA ILE A 71 8.19 1.08 -12.89
C ILE A 71 8.83 0.97 -14.29
N LEU A 72 8.14 1.41 -15.34
CA LEU A 72 8.61 1.30 -16.73
C LEU A 72 9.84 2.20 -16.96
N GLU A 73 9.79 3.43 -16.50
CA GLU A 73 10.88 4.41 -16.63
C GLU A 73 11.83 4.42 -15.42
N ARG A 74 11.57 3.56 -14.42
CA ARG A 74 12.32 3.50 -13.14
C ARG A 74 12.38 4.84 -12.42
N LYS A 75 11.32 5.65 -12.54
CA LYS A 75 11.19 6.96 -11.92
C LYS A 75 10.16 6.88 -10.81
N PHE A 76 10.64 6.95 -9.56
CA PHE A 76 9.78 6.95 -8.38
C PHE A 76 9.75 8.34 -7.78
N VAL A 77 8.57 8.92 -7.64
CA VAL A 77 8.36 10.18 -6.92
C VAL A 77 7.56 9.89 -5.66
N ILE A 78 8.09 10.23 -4.49
CA ILE A 78 7.40 10.10 -3.21
C ILE A 78 7.42 11.46 -2.52
N LEU A 79 6.23 12.01 -2.21
CA LEU A 79 6.06 13.34 -1.61
C LEU A 79 6.73 14.47 -2.42
N GLY A 80 6.67 14.37 -3.76
CA GLY A 80 7.31 15.32 -4.67
C GLY A 80 8.83 15.21 -4.78
N GLN A 81 9.47 14.24 -4.11
CA GLN A 81 10.90 13.96 -4.22
C GLN A 81 11.15 12.81 -5.19
N VAL A 82 12.04 13.02 -6.16
CA VAL A 82 12.45 11.96 -7.10
C VAL A 82 13.52 11.10 -6.48
N PHE A 83 13.26 9.80 -6.47
CA PHE A 83 14.18 8.74 -6.10
C PHE A 83 14.73 8.10 -7.37
N TRP A 84 16.04 8.24 -7.54
CA TRP A 84 16.78 7.65 -8.64
C TRP A 84 17.13 6.19 -8.34
N PRO A 85 17.48 5.37 -9.36
CA PRO A 85 17.90 3.98 -9.14
C PRO A 85 19.08 3.82 -8.16
N GLN A 86 19.95 4.81 -8.03
CA GLN A 86 21.04 4.83 -7.03
C GLN A 86 20.50 4.92 -5.60
N ASP A 87 19.39 5.64 -5.41
CA ASP A 87 18.67 5.76 -4.14
C ASP A 87 17.73 4.56 -3.88
N PHE A 88 17.83 3.47 -4.67
CA PHE A 88 16.95 2.31 -4.51
C PHE A 88 17.01 1.70 -3.11
N HIS A 89 18.17 1.79 -2.44
CA HIS A 89 18.32 1.36 -1.04
C HIS A 89 17.39 2.13 -0.10
N LEU A 90 17.14 3.44 -0.33
CA LEU A 90 16.18 4.23 0.45
C LEU A 90 14.74 3.77 0.17
N VAL A 91 14.41 3.51 -1.09
CA VAL A 91 13.09 3.01 -1.48
C VAL A 91 12.83 1.63 -0.87
N ALA A 92 13.80 0.73 -0.94
CA ALA A 92 13.74 -0.60 -0.34
C ALA A 92 13.61 -0.53 1.19
N LEU A 93 14.39 0.32 1.86
CA LEU A 93 14.29 0.53 3.30
C LEU A 93 12.93 1.11 3.70
N THR A 94 12.38 2.04 2.90
CA THR A 94 11.04 2.60 3.09
C THR A 94 9.98 1.49 2.98
N PHE A 95 10.10 0.61 1.98
CA PHE A 95 9.20 -0.52 1.81
C PHE A 95 9.26 -1.50 3.00
N VAL A 96 10.46 -1.89 3.43
CA VAL A 96 10.65 -2.77 4.60
C VAL A 96 10.06 -2.12 5.86
N THR A 97 10.32 -0.83 6.07
CA THR A 97 9.77 -0.07 7.20
C THR A 97 8.24 -0.05 7.17
N ALA A 98 7.63 0.18 6.02
CA ALA A 98 6.18 0.14 5.85
C ALA A 98 5.59 -1.24 6.15
N VAL A 99 6.25 -2.32 5.70
CA VAL A 99 5.82 -3.70 6.01
C VAL A 99 5.90 -3.99 7.50
N VAL A 100 7.01 -3.62 8.17
CA VAL A 100 7.16 -3.80 9.62
C VAL A 100 6.13 -2.98 10.39
N PHE A 101 5.85 -1.75 9.95
CA PHE A 101 4.79 -0.91 10.53
C PHE A 101 3.41 -1.60 10.44
N ILE A 102 3.08 -2.15 9.27
CA ILE A 102 1.82 -2.88 9.04
C ILE A 102 1.74 -4.14 9.93
N ILE A 103 2.85 -4.87 10.10
CA ILE A 103 2.94 -6.03 11.00
C ILE A 103 2.71 -5.61 12.45
N LEU A 104 3.41 -4.57 12.91
CA LEU A 104 3.26 -4.04 14.27
C LEU A 104 1.80 -3.64 14.53
N PHE A 105 1.21 -2.88 13.60
CA PHE A 105 -0.18 -2.47 13.66
C PHE A 105 -1.14 -3.66 13.70
N THR A 106 -0.86 -4.72 12.92
CA THR A 106 -1.64 -5.96 12.94
C THR A 106 -1.56 -6.66 14.29
N VAL A 107 -0.36 -6.78 14.87
CA VAL A 107 -0.19 -7.47 16.17
C VAL A 107 -0.96 -6.73 17.26
N ALA A 108 -0.99 -5.40 17.22
CA ALA A 108 -1.72 -4.58 18.19
C ALA A 108 -3.25 -4.56 17.96
N TYR A 109 -3.68 -4.24 16.74
CA TYR A 109 -5.09 -3.90 16.40
C TYR A 109 -5.76 -4.90 15.45
N GLY A 110 -5.10 -6.04 15.22
CA GLY A 110 -5.58 -7.09 14.34
C GLY A 110 -5.86 -6.58 12.94
N ARG A 111 -7.09 -6.78 12.48
CA ARG A 111 -7.49 -6.49 11.10
C ARG A 111 -8.13 -5.12 10.92
N LEU A 112 -7.90 -4.18 11.84
CA LEU A 112 -8.48 -2.84 11.78
C LEU A 112 -8.17 -2.14 10.44
N PHE A 113 -6.96 -2.32 9.91
CA PHE A 113 -6.55 -1.78 8.62
C PHE A 113 -7.45 -2.27 7.47
N CYS A 114 -7.76 -3.57 7.44
CA CYS A 114 -8.60 -4.19 6.41
C CYS A 114 -9.99 -3.56 6.37
N GLY A 115 -10.58 -3.28 7.54
CA GLY A 115 -11.91 -2.68 7.61
C GLY A 115 -11.94 -1.19 7.28
N TRP A 116 -10.94 -0.44 7.72
CA TRP A 116 -11.01 1.03 7.80
C TRP A 116 -10.17 1.78 6.77
N ILE A 117 -9.07 1.20 6.30
CA ILE A 117 -8.08 1.89 5.45
C ILE A 117 -7.89 1.17 4.10
N CYS A 118 -8.06 -0.15 4.06
CA CYS A 118 -7.80 -0.94 2.86
C CYS A 118 -8.62 -0.43 1.66
N PRO A 119 -7.97 -0.07 0.53
CA PRO A 119 -8.67 0.46 -0.65
C PRO A 119 -9.75 -0.49 -1.16
N GLN A 120 -9.45 -1.81 -1.21
CA GLN A 120 -10.40 -2.82 -1.69
C GLN A 120 -11.71 -2.77 -0.90
N THR A 121 -11.64 -2.71 0.42
CA THR A 121 -12.82 -2.69 1.28
C THR A 121 -13.51 -1.33 1.26
N ILE A 122 -12.77 -0.22 1.19
CA ILE A 122 -13.36 1.12 1.06
C ILE A 122 -14.17 1.23 -0.22
N PHE A 123 -13.59 0.87 -1.37
CA PHE A 123 -14.30 0.89 -2.65
C PHE A 123 -15.54 0.00 -2.58
N MET A 124 -15.39 -1.25 -2.15
CA MET A 124 -16.50 -2.20 -2.10
C MET A 124 -17.63 -1.73 -1.18
N GLU A 125 -17.34 -1.35 0.07
CA GLU A 125 -18.38 -1.01 1.06
C GLU A 125 -18.95 0.41 0.93
N MET A 126 -18.12 1.40 0.59
CA MET A 126 -18.51 2.81 0.67
C MET A 126 -18.93 3.39 -0.67
N LEU A 127 -18.49 2.79 -1.80
CA LEU A 127 -18.91 3.19 -3.13
C LEU A 127 -19.87 2.15 -3.72
N PHE A 128 -19.36 0.97 -4.09
CA PHE A 128 -20.13 -0.02 -4.84
C PHE A 128 -21.36 -0.53 -4.07
N ARG A 129 -21.22 -0.86 -2.78
CA ARG A 129 -22.34 -1.33 -1.95
C ARG A 129 -23.40 -0.25 -1.73
N LYS A 130 -23.02 1.01 -1.54
CA LYS A 130 -24.00 2.11 -1.39
C LYS A 130 -24.82 2.31 -2.66
N ILE A 131 -24.19 2.14 -3.83
CA ILE A 131 -24.88 2.16 -5.12
C ILE A 131 -25.81 0.96 -5.26
N GLU A 132 -25.39 -0.24 -4.82
CA GLU A 132 -26.28 -1.40 -4.76
C GLU A 132 -27.50 -1.16 -3.87
N TYR A 133 -27.31 -0.57 -2.70
CA TYR A 133 -28.43 -0.20 -1.83
C TYR A 133 -29.36 0.84 -2.45
N TRP A 134 -28.83 1.72 -3.32
CA TRP A 134 -29.63 2.72 -4.02
C TRP A 134 -30.45 2.13 -5.18
N ILE A 135 -29.89 1.15 -5.92
CA ILE A 135 -30.55 0.56 -7.11
C ILE A 135 -31.36 -0.70 -6.77
N ASP A 136 -30.73 -1.67 -6.09
CA ASP A 136 -31.29 -2.98 -5.79
C ASP A 136 -32.04 -3.00 -4.43
N GLY A 137 -31.80 -2.00 -3.57
CA GLY A 137 -32.41 -1.87 -2.26
C GLY A 137 -31.65 -2.59 -1.13
N ASP A 138 -32.27 -2.72 0.05
CA ASP A 138 -31.68 -3.44 1.19
C ASP A 138 -31.74 -4.97 1.00
N ARG A 139 -31.06 -5.74 1.86
CA ARG A 139 -30.88 -7.21 1.76
C ARG A 139 -32.11 -7.98 1.28
N GLY A 140 -33.29 -7.74 1.85
CA GLY A 140 -34.52 -8.45 1.46
C GLY A 140 -34.95 -8.19 0.01
N GLN A 141 -34.79 -6.96 -0.45
CA GLN A 141 -35.09 -6.58 -1.84
C GLN A 141 -34.05 -7.17 -2.80
N GLN A 142 -32.77 -7.19 -2.41
CA GLN A 142 -31.70 -7.79 -3.19
C GLN A 142 -31.90 -9.30 -3.37
N LEU A 143 -32.28 -10.02 -2.29
CA LEU A 143 -32.58 -11.45 -2.35
C LEU A 143 -33.77 -11.73 -3.26
N ARG A 144 -34.85 -10.96 -3.13
CA ARG A 144 -36.03 -11.08 -4.01
C ARG A 144 -35.67 -10.81 -5.48
N LEU A 145 -34.87 -9.79 -5.76
CA LEU A 145 -34.41 -9.46 -7.11
C LEU A 145 -33.49 -10.55 -7.68
N ALA A 146 -32.67 -11.19 -6.84
CA ALA A 146 -31.83 -12.31 -7.25
C ALA A 146 -32.66 -13.51 -7.67
N SER A 147 -33.71 -13.86 -6.90
CA SER A 147 -34.60 -15.01 -7.18
C SER A 147 -35.64 -14.75 -8.28
N MET A 148 -35.94 -13.48 -8.60
CA MET A 148 -36.92 -13.11 -9.63
C MET A 148 -36.48 -13.58 -11.04
N PRO A 149 -37.40 -14.01 -11.92
CA PRO A 149 -37.07 -14.29 -13.32
C PRO A 149 -36.56 -13.04 -14.05
N TRP A 150 -35.93 -13.22 -15.21
CA TRP A 150 -35.46 -12.13 -16.05
C TRP A 150 -36.63 -11.36 -16.67
N ASN A 151 -37.14 -10.37 -15.93
CA ASN A 151 -38.17 -9.43 -16.38
C ASN A 151 -37.55 -8.05 -16.72
N ALA A 152 -38.35 -7.16 -17.31
CA ALA A 152 -37.91 -5.81 -17.69
C ALA A 152 -37.34 -5.02 -16.49
N GLU A 153 -37.93 -5.17 -15.30
CA GLU A 153 -37.44 -4.53 -14.08
C GLU A 153 -36.02 -5.00 -13.71
N LYS A 154 -35.79 -6.31 -13.67
CA LYS A 154 -34.49 -6.91 -13.35
C LYS A 154 -33.44 -6.54 -14.39
N ILE A 155 -33.79 -6.56 -15.68
CA ILE A 155 -32.89 -6.14 -16.76
C ILE A 155 -32.50 -4.68 -16.57
N LYS A 156 -33.47 -3.77 -16.36
CA LYS A 156 -33.20 -2.33 -16.16
C LYS A 156 -32.30 -2.10 -14.94
N LYS A 157 -32.59 -2.71 -13.80
CA LYS A 157 -31.78 -2.59 -12.58
C LYS A 157 -30.36 -3.12 -12.77
N ARG A 158 -30.21 -4.28 -13.42
CA ARG A 158 -28.89 -4.89 -13.69
C ARG A 158 -28.07 -4.08 -14.68
N LEU A 159 -28.70 -3.59 -15.76
CA LEU A 159 -28.04 -2.72 -16.73
C LEU A 159 -27.59 -1.42 -16.07
N LEU A 160 -28.49 -0.73 -15.36
CA LEU A 160 -28.16 0.51 -14.65
C LEU A 160 -27.02 0.32 -13.65
N LYS A 161 -27.07 -0.76 -12.85
CA LYS A 161 -26.01 -1.10 -11.90
C LYS A 161 -24.67 -1.32 -12.61
N ASN A 162 -24.64 -2.18 -13.62
CA ASN A 162 -23.40 -2.52 -14.31
C ASN A 162 -22.83 -1.32 -15.08
N SER A 163 -23.67 -0.48 -15.67
CA SER A 163 -23.23 0.77 -16.31
C SER A 163 -22.57 1.72 -15.32
N ILE A 164 -23.19 1.96 -14.16
CA ILE A 164 -22.60 2.82 -13.11
C ILE A 164 -21.32 2.20 -12.56
N PHE A 165 -21.30 0.89 -12.33
CA PHE A 165 -20.12 0.17 -11.86
C PHE A 165 -18.96 0.28 -12.84
N TYR A 166 -19.23 0.17 -14.14
CA TYR A 166 -18.22 0.33 -15.17
C TYR A 166 -17.69 1.76 -15.22
N LEU A 167 -18.56 2.79 -15.19
CA LEU A 167 -18.13 4.19 -15.16
C LEU A 167 -17.23 4.52 -13.96
N ILE A 168 -17.58 4.01 -12.78
CA ILE A 168 -16.76 4.22 -11.57
C ILE A 168 -15.46 3.42 -11.65
N SER A 169 -15.50 2.18 -12.14
CA SER A 169 -14.30 1.36 -12.32
C SER A 169 -13.35 1.98 -13.36
N PHE A 170 -13.90 2.61 -14.39
CA PHE A 170 -13.16 3.39 -15.37
C PHE A 170 -12.49 4.60 -14.72
N ALA A 171 -13.22 5.39 -13.92
CA ALA A 171 -12.63 6.51 -13.19
C ALA A 171 -11.50 6.06 -12.24
N ILE A 172 -11.73 4.99 -11.47
CA ILE A 172 -10.72 4.42 -10.55
C ILE A 172 -9.50 3.94 -11.34
N GLY A 173 -9.70 3.16 -12.40
CA GLY A 173 -8.63 2.64 -13.24
C GLY A 173 -7.74 3.74 -13.81
N ASN A 174 -8.34 4.84 -14.26
CA ASN A 174 -7.61 6.01 -14.76
C ASN A 174 -6.82 6.73 -13.66
N VAL A 175 -7.37 6.88 -12.46
CA VAL A 175 -6.64 7.46 -11.32
C VAL A 175 -5.44 6.61 -10.93
N PHE A 176 -5.60 5.28 -10.87
CA PHE A 176 -4.47 4.38 -10.63
C PHE A 176 -3.42 4.47 -11.75
N LEU A 177 -3.85 4.65 -12.99
CA LEU A 177 -2.92 4.87 -14.10
C LEU A 177 -2.15 6.18 -13.91
N MET A 178 -2.79 7.28 -13.49
CA MET A 178 -2.10 8.55 -13.17
C MET A 178 -1.03 8.37 -12.08
N TYR A 179 -1.23 7.50 -11.10
CA TYR A 179 -0.18 7.18 -10.10
C TYR A 179 1.00 6.39 -10.69
N ILE A 180 0.83 5.74 -11.84
CA ILE A 180 1.90 4.97 -12.51
C ILE A 180 2.65 5.84 -13.52
N ILE A 181 1.93 6.51 -14.43
CA ILE A 181 2.51 7.27 -15.54
C ILE A 181 2.58 8.79 -15.28
N GLY A 182 1.94 9.28 -14.22
CA GLY A 182 1.81 10.71 -13.94
C GLY A 182 0.55 11.34 -14.55
N SER A 183 0.07 12.43 -13.93
CA SER A 183 -1.13 13.15 -14.38
C SER A 183 -0.98 13.78 -15.76
N ASP A 184 0.22 14.28 -16.08
CA ASP A 184 0.48 15.00 -17.34
C ASP A 184 0.49 14.07 -18.54
N GLN A 185 1.14 12.91 -18.39
CA GLN A 185 1.15 11.90 -19.44
C GLN A 185 -0.25 11.31 -19.65
N TRP A 186 -1.01 11.11 -18.57
CA TRP A 186 -2.41 10.71 -18.66
C TRP A 186 -3.26 11.75 -19.40
N LEU A 187 -3.10 13.04 -19.08
CA LEU A 187 -3.82 14.13 -19.77
C LEU A 187 -3.50 14.12 -21.26
N ASN A 188 -2.22 13.99 -21.62
CA ASN A 188 -1.80 13.90 -23.02
C ASN A 188 -2.46 12.73 -23.76
N ILE A 189 -2.55 11.54 -23.13
CA ILE A 189 -3.22 10.37 -23.74
C ILE A 189 -4.70 10.63 -24.00
N VAL A 190 -5.37 11.40 -23.11
CA VAL A 190 -6.80 11.68 -23.23
C VAL A 190 -7.10 12.82 -24.20
N THR A 191 -6.20 13.81 -24.33
CA THR A 191 -6.42 14.99 -25.17
C THR A 191 -5.83 14.90 -26.58
N ASP A 192 -4.78 14.10 -26.78
CA ASP A 192 -4.12 13.93 -28.08
C ASP A 192 -4.88 12.91 -28.97
N ASP A 193 -4.45 12.79 -30.23
CA ASP A 193 -5.07 11.89 -31.19
C ASP A 193 -5.03 10.42 -30.71
N PRO A 194 -6.17 9.72 -30.63
CA PRO A 194 -6.24 8.33 -30.15
C PRO A 194 -5.34 7.36 -30.91
N SER A 195 -5.08 7.61 -32.20
CA SER A 195 -4.23 6.75 -33.04
C SER A 195 -2.75 6.77 -32.61
N ARG A 196 -2.31 7.82 -31.91
CA ARG A 196 -0.93 7.98 -31.42
C ARG A 196 -0.70 7.33 -30.06
N HIS A 197 -1.76 7.06 -29.31
CA HIS A 197 -1.70 6.54 -27.93
C HIS A 197 -2.43 5.20 -27.74
N ILE A 198 -2.43 4.34 -28.76
CA ILE A 198 -3.13 3.03 -28.74
C ILE A 198 -2.70 2.20 -27.51
N GLY A 199 -1.42 2.21 -27.15
CA GLY A 199 -0.92 1.51 -25.97
C GLY A 199 -1.50 2.04 -24.66
N GLY A 200 -1.55 3.37 -24.50
CA GLY A 200 -2.14 4.03 -23.32
C GLY A 200 -3.64 3.77 -23.20
N LEU A 201 -4.38 3.88 -24.30
CA LEU A 201 -5.82 3.61 -24.34
C LEU A 201 -6.14 2.13 -24.05
N THR A 202 -5.34 1.21 -24.59
CA THR A 202 -5.50 -0.22 -24.33
C THR A 202 -5.24 -0.53 -22.85
N ALA A 203 -4.20 0.07 -22.25
CA ALA A 203 -3.95 -0.04 -20.82
C ALA A 203 -5.14 0.51 -20.00
N MET A 204 -5.68 1.68 -20.34
CA MET A 204 -6.85 2.25 -19.66
C MET A 204 -8.06 1.30 -19.68
N LEU A 205 -8.38 0.71 -20.83
CA LEU A 205 -9.49 -0.23 -20.97
C LEU A 205 -9.26 -1.53 -20.19
N ILE A 206 -8.04 -2.08 -20.24
CA ILE A 206 -7.68 -3.29 -19.49
C ILE A 206 -7.78 -3.04 -17.99
N PHE A 207 -7.17 -1.97 -17.47
CA PHE A 207 -7.25 -1.63 -16.05
C PHE A 207 -8.70 -1.41 -15.60
N SER A 208 -9.49 -0.67 -16.40
CA SER A 208 -10.91 -0.45 -16.12
C SER A 208 -11.70 -1.75 -16.10
N GLY A 209 -11.44 -2.65 -17.04
CA GLY A 209 -12.06 -3.98 -17.11
C GLY A 209 -11.69 -4.87 -15.91
N ILE A 210 -10.42 -4.84 -15.48
CA ILE A 210 -9.96 -5.57 -14.28
C ILE A 210 -10.68 -5.03 -13.04
N PHE A 211 -10.71 -3.70 -12.83
CA PHE A 211 -11.41 -3.11 -11.69
C PHE A 211 -12.91 -3.41 -11.72
N PHE A 212 -13.53 -3.36 -12.90
CA PHE A 212 -14.93 -3.73 -13.07
C PHE A 212 -15.17 -5.19 -12.70
N PHE A 213 -14.34 -6.12 -13.18
CA PHE A 213 -14.43 -7.54 -12.82
C PHE A 213 -14.27 -7.73 -11.30
N VAL A 214 -13.28 -7.05 -10.69
CA VAL A 214 -12.99 -7.16 -9.26
C VAL A 214 -14.16 -6.66 -8.42
N PHE A 215 -14.81 -5.54 -8.75
CA PHE A 215 -15.88 -4.97 -7.92
C PHE A 215 -17.29 -5.45 -8.29
N ALA A 216 -17.54 -5.82 -9.55
CA ALA A 216 -18.84 -6.32 -9.98
C ALA A 216 -19.01 -7.82 -9.68
N TRP A 217 -17.96 -8.61 -9.92
CA TRP A 217 -18.02 -10.06 -9.79
C TRP A 217 -17.15 -10.60 -8.65
N PHE A 218 -15.85 -10.29 -8.55
CA PHE A 218 -14.96 -10.97 -7.59
C PHE A 218 -15.22 -10.58 -6.12
N ARG A 219 -15.45 -9.29 -5.86
CA ARG A 219 -15.90 -8.67 -4.60
C ARG A 219 -15.05 -9.11 -3.38
N GLU A 220 -15.69 -9.65 -2.35
CA GLU A 220 -15.07 -10.11 -1.10
C GLU A 220 -14.04 -11.23 -1.28
N GLN A 221 -14.08 -11.99 -2.39
CA GLN A 221 -13.10 -13.04 -2.67
C GLN A 221 -11.69 -12.49 -2.82
N ALA A 222 -11.55 -11.22 -3.25
CA ALA A 222 -10.25 -10.55 -3.31
C ALA A 222 -9.57 -10.52 -1.94
N CYS A 223 -10.33 -10.24 -0.87
CA CYS A 223 -9.80 -10.13 0.48
C CYS A 223 -9.55 -11.49 1.12
N ILE A 224 -10.36 -12.49 0.80
CA ILE A 224 -10.30 -13.80 1.46
C ILE A 224 -9.33 -14.77 0.75
N VAL A 225 -9.29 -14.72 -0.59
CA VAL A 225 -8.51 -15.67 -1.41
C VAL A 225 -7.21 -15.08 -1.91
N VAL A 226 -7.24 -13.86 -2.47
CA VAL A 226 -6.08 -13.28 -3.18
C VAL A 226 -5.18 -12.49 -2.25
N CYS A 227 -5.74 -11.81 -1.25
CA CYS A 227 -4.97 -10.92 -0.38
C CYS A 227 -3.99 -11.71 0.52
N PRO A 228 -2.66 -11.61 0.29
CA PRO A 228 -1.70 -12.33 1.13
C PRO A 228 -1.69 -11.76 2.56
N TYR A 229 -1.96 -10.47 2.71
CA TYR A 229 -2.03 -9.81 4.00
C TYR A 229 -3.10 -10.43 4.89
N GLY A 230 -4.35 -10.53 4.43
CA GLY A 230 -5.44 -11.13 5.21
C GLY A 230 -5.09 -12.53 5.73
N ARG A 231 -4.44 -13.35 4.90
CA ARG A 231 -4.01 -14.71 5.29
C ARG A 231 -2.87 -14.70 6.30
N LEU A 232 -1.83 -13.88 6.09
CA LEU A 232 -0.71 -13.73 7.02
C LEU A 232 -1.15 -13.19 8.39
N GLN A 233 -2.15 -12.32 8.43
CA GLN A 233 -2.67 -11.79 9.69
C GLN A 233 -3.20 -12.90 10.62
N GLY A 234 -3.68 -14.02 10.10
CA GLY A 234 -4.11 -15.16 10.93
C GLY A 234 -2.99 -15.74 11.82
N VAL A 235 -1.73 -15.65 11.37
CA VAL A 235 -0.55 -16.13 12.09
C VAL A 235 0.03 -15.06 13.02
N LEU A 236 -0.16 -13.78 12.68
CA LEU A 236 0.36 -12.64 13.45
C LEU A 236 -0.49 -12.31 14.68
N LEU A 237 -1.79 -12.66 14.66
CA LEU A 237 -2.70 -12.45 15.78
C LEU A 237 -2.27 -13.30 16.99
N ASP A 238 -2.33 -12.68 18.16
CA ASP A 238 -2.14 -13.34 19.46
C ASP A 238 -3.38 -13.12 20.34
N ARG A 239 -3.49 -13.85 21.45
CA ARG A 239 -4.60 -13.72 22.42
C ARG A 239 -4.75 -12.33 23.03
N ASN A 240 -3.71 -11.50 22.90
CA ASN A 240 -3.68 -10.10 23.35
C ASN A 240 -4.00 -9.09 22.24
N SER A 241 -4.06 -9.52 20.97
CA SER A 241 -4.41 -8.65 19.84
C SER A 241 -5.85 -8.18 19.95
N ILE A 242 -6.08 -6.88 19.73
CA ILE A 242 -7.44 -6.32 19.77
C ILE A 242 -8.18 -6.70 18.49
N VAL A 243 -9.28 -7.42 18.64
CA VAL A 243 -10.16 -7.82 17.53
C VAL A 243 -11.60 -7.41 17.84
N ILE A 244 -12.47 -7.51 16.83
CA ILE A 244 -13.91 -7.44 17.09
C ILE A 244 -14.32 -8.82 17.59
N ALA A 245 -14.84 -8.89 18.81
CA ALA A 245 -15.21 -10.14 19.43
C ALA A 245 -16.57 -10.05 20.12
N TYR A 246 -17.25 -11.20 20.13
CA TYR A 246 -18.50 -11.41 20.84
C TYR A 246 -18.20 -11.84 22.28
N ASP A 247 -18.78 -11.13 23.24
CA ASP A 247 -18.63 -11.43 24.66
C ASP A 247 -19.43 -12.70 25.02
N ARG A 248 -18.75 -13.84 24.96
CA ARG A 248 -19.37 -15.15 25.16
C ARG A 248 -19.86 -15.34 26.60
N LEU A 249 -19.14 -14.83 27.59
CA LEU A 249 -19.50 -14.94 29.01
C LEU A 249 -20.80 -14.19 29.32
N ARG A 250 -21.02 -13.06 28.65
CA ARG A 250 -22.24 -12.27 28.80
C ARG A 250 -23.39 -12.75 27.89
N GLY A 251 -23.06 -13.22 26.70
CA GLY A 251 -24.03 -13.52 25.65
C GLY A 251 -24.66 -14.90 25.72
N GLU A 252 -23.98 -15.88 26.29
CA GLU A 252 -24.41 -17.28 26.33
C GLU A 252 -25.07 -17.68 27.66
N PRO A 253 -26.05 -18.61 27.67
CA PRO A 253 -26.65 -19.27 26.51
C PRO A 253 -27.62 -18.34 25.76
N ARG A 254 -27.52 -18.34 24.41
CA ARG A 254 -28.42 -17.56 23.54
C ARG A 254 -29.86 -18.05 23.69
N ALA A 255 -30.81 -17.14 23.73
CA ALA A 255 -32.24 -17.49 23.74
C ALA A 255 -33.10 -16.39 23.14
N LYS A 256 -34.15 -16.76 22.40
CA LYS A 256 -35.12 -15.80 21.82
C LYS A 256 -35.65 -14.82 22.87
N PHE A 257 -35.85 -13.58 22.47
CA PHE A 257 -36.37 -12.54 23.36
C PHE A 257 -37.84 -12.79 23.71
N ARG A 258 -38.19 -12.67 25.00
CA ARG A 258 -39.56 -12.65 25.51
C ARG A 258 -39.75 -11.38 26.34
N LYS A 259 -40.84 -10.66 26.10
CA LYS A 259 -41.18 -9.45 26.86
C LYS A 259 -41.50 -9.84 28.32
N ASN A 260 -41.04 -9.04 29.28
CA ASN A 260 -41.24 -9.22 30.72
C ASN A 260 -40.57 -10.46 31.35
N GLU A 261 -39.61 -11.08 30.67
CA GLU A 261 -38.79 -12.15 31.24
C GLU A 261 -37.50 -11.58 31.84
N ASP A 262 -37.24 -11.89 33.11
CA ASP A 262 -35.94 -11.61 33.73
C ASP A 262 -34.91 -12.67 33.28
N ARG A 263 -34.09 -12.29 32.30
CA ARG A 263 -33.17 -13.20 31.62
C ARG A 263 -32.09 -13.77 32.55
N THR A 264 -31.64 -13.00 33.54
CA THR A 264 -30.61 -13.47 34.49
C THR A 264 -31.17 -14.57 35.37
N LYS A 265 -32.41 -14.42 35.87
CA LYS A 265 -33.13 -15.46 36.63
C LYS A 265 -33.45 -16.69 35.80
N ALA A 266 -33.71 -16.51 34.51
CA ALA A 266 -33.96 -17.61 33.57
C ALA A 266 -32.68 -18.31 33.07
N GLY A 267 -31.48 -17.91 33.54
CA GLY A 267 -30.21 -18.47 33.10
C GLY A 267 -29.88 -18.21 31.62
N LYS A 268 -30.44 -17.15 31.03
CA LYS A 268 -30.25 -16.78 29.62
C LYS A 268 -29.27 -15.62 29.51
N GLY A 269 -28.34 -15.71 28.56
CA GLY A 269 -27.41 -14.63 28.26
C GLY A 269 -28.11 -13.43 27.59
N ASP A 270 -27.37 -12.33 27.44
CA ASP A 270 -27.89 -11.10 26.83
C ASP A 270 -28.13 -11.24 25.31
N CYS A 271 -27.56 -12.26 24.65
CA CYS A 271 -27.80 -12.51 23.23
C CYS A 271 -29.21 -13.06 22.98
N ILE A 272 -30.00 -12.32 22.20
CA ILE A 272 -31.38 -12.70 21.86
C ILE A 272 -31.53 -13.54 20.58
N ASP A 273 -30.41 -13.97 19.99
CA ASP A 273 -30.37 -14.78 18.77
C ASP A 273 -31.12 -14.16 17.55
N CYS A 274 -31.00 -12.83 17.37
CA CYS A 274 -31.71 -12.11 16.30
C CYS A 274 -31.07 -12.18 14.91
N GLY A 275 -29.86 -12.74 14.78
CA GLY A 275 -29.13 -12.86 13.51
C GLY A 275 -28.64 -11.55 12.88
N GLN A 276 -28.96 -10.37 13.45
CA GLN A 276 -28.66 -9.08 12.82
C GLN A 276 -27.16 -8.84 12.60
N CYS A 277 -26.29 -9.33 13.50
CA CYS A 277 -24.84 -9.23 13.36
C CYS A 277 -24.29 -10.03 12.15
N VAL A 278 -24.95 -11.13 11.79
CA VAL A 278 -24.62 -11.96 10.62
C VAL A 278 -25.17 -11.32 9.35
N ASP A 279 -26.40 -10.78 9.40
CA ASP A 279 -27.03 -10.14 8.25
C ASP A 279 -26.28 -8.91 7.74
N VAL A 280 -25.66 -8.12 8.62
CA VAL A 280 -24.86 -6.93 8.24
C VAL A 280 -23.41 -7.26 7.87
N CYS A 281 -22.98 -8.52 8.06
CA CYS A 281 -21.60 -8.90 7.87
C CYS A 281 -21.23 -8.91 6.37
N PRO A 282 -20.25 -8.11 5.93
CA PRO A 282 -19.87 -8.02 4.51
C PRO A 282 -19.26 -9.32 3.97
N THR A 283 -18.72 -10.16 4.84
CA THR A 283 -18.09 -11.45 4.51
C THR A 283 -18.93 -12.66 4.92
N GLY A 284 -20.15 -12.43 5.43
CA GLY A 284 -21.13 -13.49 5.69
C GLY A 284 -20.82 -14.41 6.87
N ILE A 285 -19.86 -14.04 7.74
CA ILE A 285 -19.50 -14.82 8.93
C ILE A 285 -20.45 -14.62 10.10
N ASP A 286 -20.50 -15.61 11.01
CA ASP A 286 -21.18 -15.52 12.29
C ASP A 286 -20.17 -15.28 13.42
N ILE A 287 -20.05 -14.01 13.81
CA ILE A 287 -19.13 -13.54 14.86
C ILE A 287 -19.34 -14.21 16.23
N ARG A 288 -20.49 -14.85 16.45
CA ARG A 288 -20.79 -15.58 17.70
C ARG A 288 -20.04 -16.91 17.80
N ASN A 289 -19.46 -17.39 16.70
CA ASN A 289 -18.62 -18.58 16.65
C ASN A 289 -17.13 -18.28 16.95
N GLY A 290 -16.82 -17.03 17.30
CA GLY A 290 -15.47 -16.57 17.64
C GLY A 290 -14.78 -15.87 16.48
N THR A 291 -13.46 -15.69 16.64
CA THR A 291 -12.64 -14.99 15.64
C THR A 291 -12.43 -15.87 14.41
N GLN A 292 -12.90 -15.40 13.26
CA GLN A 292 -12.79 -16.12 11.97
C GLN A 292 -11.85 -15.39 10.99
N LEU A 293 -11.21 -16.14 10.10
CA LEU A 293 -10.20 -15.65 9.15
C LEU A 293 -10.77 -14.77 8.03
N GLU A 294 -12.08 -14.62 7.92
CA GLU A 294 -12.75 -13.76 6.95
C GLU A 294 -13.21 -12.43 7.58
N CYS A 295 -13.09 -12.29 8.91
CA CYS A 295 -13.45 -11.04 9.57
C CYS A 295 -12.51 -9.91 9.10
N VAL A 296 -13.08 -8.78 8.69
CA VAL A 296 -12.31 -7.59 8.26
C VAL A 296 -12.33 -6.47 9.31
N ASN A 297 -12.78 -6.72 10.53
CA ASN A 297 -12.89 -5.72 11.61
C ASN A 297 -13.61 -4.41 11.20
N CYS A 298 -14.69 -4.52 10.43
CA CYS A 298 -15.41 -3.37 9.86
C CYS A 298 -16.49 -2.74 10.77
N THR A 299 -16.64 -3.25 12.00
CA THR A 299 -17.59 -2.78 13.05
C THR A 299 -19.07 -2.76 12.72
N ALA A 300 -19.49 -3.22 11.54
CA ALA A 300 -20.91 -3.26 11.18
C ALA A 300 -21.75 -4.10 12.16
N CYS A 301 -21.19 -5.22 12.65
CA CYS A 301 -21.84 -6.08 13.64
C CYS A 301 -21.98 -5.42 15.02
N ILE A 302 -21.06 -4.54 15.43
CA ILE A 302 -21.15 -3.78 16.68
C ILE A 302 -22.36 -2.84 16.61
N ASP A 303 -22.41 -2.00 15.58
CA ASP A 303 -23.51 -1.04 15.39
C ASP A 303 -24.88 -1.75 15.33
N ALA A 304 -24.96 -2.88 14.62
CA ALA A 304 -26.21 -3.64 14.51
C ALA A 304 -26.63 -4.30 15.83
N CYS A 305 -25.66 -4.82 16.60
CA CYS A 305 -25.94 -5.44 17.90
C CYS A 305 -26.33 -4.39 18.95
N ASP A 306 -25.62 -3.27 19.02
CA ASP A 306 -25.92 -2.17 19.93
C ASP A 306 -27.31 -1.58 19.66
N ALA A 307 -27.70 -1.43 18.39
CA ALA A 307 -29.06 -0.99 18.04
C ALA A 307 -30.16 -1.97 18.51
N VAL A 308 -29.85 -3.26 18.65
CA VAL A 308 -30.77 -4.25 19.25
C VAL A 308 -30.75 -4.15 20.76
N MET A 309 -29.57 -4.00 21.38
CA MET A 309 -29.41 -3.86 22.84
C MET A 309 -30.17 -2.65 23.38
N ASP A 310 -30.08 -1.51 22.67
CA ASP A 310 -30.82 -0.30 23.00
C ASP A 310 -32.33 -0.54 23.00
N LYS A 311 -32.87 -1.28 22.01
CA LYS A 311 -34.31 -1.56 21.90
C LYS A 311 -34.83 -2.47 23.01
N ILE A 312 -33.98 -3.33 23.56
CA ILE A 312 -34.31 -4.22 24.66
C ILE A 312 -33.85 -3.70 26.03
N ASN A 313 -33.39 -2.44 26.09
CA ASN A 313 -32.86 -1.78 27.30
C ASN A 313 -31.76 -2.59 28.01
N LYS A 314 -30.82 -3.15 27.24
CA LYS A 314 -29.63 -3.83 27.75
C LYS A 314 -28.37 -3.01 27.48
N PRO A 315 -27.31 -3.17 28.29
CA PRO A 315 -26.07 -2.42 28.07
C PRO A 315 -25.49 -2.74 26.69
N ARG A 316 -24.88 -1.74 26.04
CA ARG A 316 -24.16 -1.92 24.78
C ARG A 316 -22.92 -2.80 24.93
N GLY A 317 -22.27 -3.13 23.81
CA GLY A 317 -20.97 -3.80 23.82
C GLY A 317 -21.04 -5.31 24.08
N LEU A 318 -22.11 -5.97 23.64
CA LEU A 318 -22.11 -7.44 23.56
C LEU A 318 -21.14 -7.92 22.46
N ILE A 319 -21.01 -7.14 21.39
CA ILE A 319 -19.90 -7.23 20.43
C ILE A 319 -19.07 -5.97 20.62
N LYS A 320 -17.78 -6.10 20.88
CA LYS A 320 -16.89 -4.98 21.20
C LYS A 320 -15.47 -5.23 20.68
N TYR A 321 -14.66 -4.18 20.69
CA TYR A 321 -13.22 -4.35 20.58
C TYR A 321 -12.69 -4.95 21.87
N ALA A 322 -12.14 -6.15 21.78
CA ALA A 322 -11.53 -6.84 22.90
C ALA A 322 -10.49 -7.85 22.40
N SER A 323 -9.56 -8.21 23.26
CA SER A 323 -8.68 -9.35 23.05
C SER A 323 -9.34 -10.63 23.59
N GLU A 324 -8.85 -11.80 23.17
CA GLU A 324 -9.34 -13.08 23.68
C GLU A 324 -9.15 -13.17 25.19
N ASN A 325 -7.99 -12.74 25.71
CA ASN A 325 -7.72 -12.72 27.15
C ASN A 325 -8.62 -11.73 27.91
N GLN A 326 -9.01 -10.62 27.28
CA GLN A 326 -9.93 -9.66 27.90
C GLN A 326 -11.34 -10.23 28.05
N ILE A 327 -11.80 -11.04 27.10
CA ILE A 327 -13.11 -11.71 27.19
C ILE A 327 -13.04 -12.92 28.12
N ALA A 328 -12.03 -13.77 27.97
CA ALA A 328 -11.93 -15.02 28.72
C ALA A 328 -11.55 -14.81 30.19
N ASN A 329 -10.57 -13.95 30.47
CA ASN A 329 -9.98 -13.78 31.80
C ASN A 329 -10.28 -12.41 32.44
N GLY A 330 -10.92 -11.48 31.71
CA GLY A 330 -11.14 -10.11 32.20
C GLY A 330 -9.86 -9.27 32.30
N GLU A 331 -8.76 -9.71 31.67
CA GLU A 331 -7.48 -9.00 31.72
C GLU A 331 -7.48 -7.75 30.85
N ASN A 332 -6.83 -6.68 31.33
CA ASN A 332 -6.58 -5.48 30.52
C ASN A 332 -5.54 -5.76 29.42
N TRP A 333 -5.53 -4.91 28.39
CA TRP A 333 -4.56 -4.98 27.31
C TRP A 333 -3.12 -4.85 27.85
N LYS A 334 -2.23 -5.74 27.42
CA LYS A 334 -0.82 -5.80 27.85
C LYS A 334 0.11 -5.60 26.66
N PHE A 335 1.19 -4.86 26.88
CA PHE A 335 2.28 -4.72 25.92
C PHE A 335 3.13 -6.00 25.92
N THR A 336 2.92 -6.87 24.93
CA THR A 336 3.58 -8.18 24.88
C THR A 336 5.05 -8.07 24.46
N PRO A 337 5.92 -9.02 24.82
CA PRO A 337 7.31 -9.05 24.35
C PRO A 337 7.43 -9.05 22.82
N ARG A 338 6.48 -9.69 22.13
CA ARG A 338 6.36 -9.67 20.67
C ARG A 338 6.10 -8.26 20.15
N LEU A 339 5.18 -7.51 20.77
CA LEU A 339 4.90 -6.13 20.40
C LEU A 339 6.10 -5.22 20.67
N ALA A 340 6.80 -5.44 21.78
CA ALA A 340 8.04 -4.75 22.12
C ALA A 340 9.13 -4.95 21.05
N PHE A 341 9.33 -6.20 20.61
CA PHE A 341 10.29 -6.53 19.57
C PHE A 341 9.98 -5.83 18.23
N TYR A 342 8.74 -5.89 17.75
CA TYR A 342 8.40 -5.21 16.50
C TYR A 342 8.50 -3.68 16.63
N THR A 343 8.19 -3.14 17.81
CA THR A 343 8.33 -1.70 18.08
C THR A 343 9.79 -1.28 18.04
N SER A 344 10.70 -2.05 18.66
CA SER A 344 12.13 -1.73 18.66
C SER A 344 12.73 -1.82 17.26
N VAL A 345 12.38 -2.85 16.49
CA VAL A 345 12.80 -2.98 15.09
C VAL A 345 12.28 -1.81 14.25
N LEU A 346 11.03 -1.40 14.42
CA LEU A 346 10.47 -0.25 13.69
C LEU A 346 11.21 1.04 14.03
N VAL A 347 11.48 1.30 15.32
CA VAL A 347 12.23 2.49 15.76
C VAL A 347 13.65 2.49 15.18
N LEU A 348 14.32 1.34 15.15
CA LEU A 348 15.64 1.18 14.53
C LEU A 348 15.59 1.52 13.04
N LEU A 349 14.62 0.98 12.30
CA LEU A 349 14.46 1.22 10.87
C LEU A 349 14.14 2.68 10.56
N LEU A 350 13.25 3.30 11.33
CA LEU A 350 12.93 4.73 11.19
C LEU A 350 14.14 5.61 11.48
N SER A 351 14.94 5.26 12.49
CA SER A 351 16.17 5.99 12.83
C SER A 351 17.21 5.87 11.73
N LEU A 352 17.44 4.65 11.21
CA LEU A 352 18.34 4.40 10.09
C LEU A 352 17.88 5.14 8.82
N MET A 353 16.58 5.10 8.52
CA MET A 353 16.01 5.78 7.36
C MET A 353 16.17 7.30 7.48
N GLY A 354 15.88 7.87 8.66
CA GLY A 354 16.08 9.29 8.93
C GLY A 354 17.54 9.71 8.79
N PHE A 355 18.47 8.89 9.27
CA PHE A 355 19.90 9.11 9.13
C PHE A 355 20.35 9.09 7.66
N LEU A 356 19.94 8.10 6.87
CA LEU A 356 20.31 8.00 5.46
C LEU A 356 19.71 9.14 4.61
N ILE A 357 18.48 9.58 4.91
CA ILE A 357 17.87 10.74 4.25
C ILE A 357 18.65 12.01 4.59
N PHE A 358 19.10 12.18 5.83
CA PHE A 358 19.90 13.34 6.23
C PHE A 358 21.28 13.38 5.56
N GLN A 359 21.89 12.21 5.31
CA GLN A 359 23.18 12.09 4.60
C GLN A 359 23.06 12.12 3.08
N ARG A 360 21.84 12.23 2.52
CA ARG A 360 21.63 12.20 1.07
C ARG A 360 22.29 13.42 0.40
N VAL A 361 23.27 13.16 -0.46
CA VAL A 361 23.96 14.20 -1.24
C VAL A 361 23.02 14.90 -2.23
N LYS A 362 23.25 16.20 -2.44
CA LYS A 362 22.44 17.07 -3.32
C LYS A 362 22.69 16.80 -4.80
N VAL A 363 23.95 16.54 -5.16
CA VAL A 363 24.38 16.13 -6.49
C VAL A 363 25.16 14.85 -6.30
N GLU A 364 24.87 13.82 -7.09
CA GLU A 364 25.62 12.58 -7.04
C GLU A 364 26.47 12.46 -8.30
N ALA A 365 27.74 12.12 -8.10
CA ALA A 365 28.70 11.91 -9.16
C ALA A 365 29.08 10.42 -9.21
N THR A 366 28.89 9.80 -10.36
CA THR A 366 29.36 8.43 -10.61
C THR A 366 30.46 8.49 -11.65
N ILE A 367 31.69 8.19 -11.26
CA ILE A 367 32.84 8.17 -12.16
C ILE A 367 33.37 6.75 -12.21
N LEU A 368 33.28 6.12 -13.38
CA LEU A 368 33.68 4.75 -13.60
C LEU A 368 34.69 4.69 -14.73
N ARG A 369 35.76 3.91 -14.54
CA ARG A 369 36.73 3.67 -15.60
C ARG A 369 36.03 2.96 -16.77
N THR A 370 36.35 3.34 -18.00
CA THR A 370 35.82 2.67 -19.19
C THR A 370 36.34 1.23 -19.27
N PRO A 371 35.44 0.23 -19.31
CA PRO A 371 35.83 -1.18 -19.41
C PRO A 371 36.65 -1.43 -20.70
N GLY A 372 37.67 -2.28 -20.61
CA GLY A 372 38.46 -2.70 -21.77
C GLY A 372 39.51 -1.71 -22.26
N GLN A 373 39.58 -0.49 -21.73
CA GLN A 373 40.67 0.44 -22.02
C GLN A 373 41.83 0.29 -21.04
N LEU A 374 43.06 0.18 -21.56
CA LEU A 374 44.31 0.28 -20.80
C LEU A 374 44.68 1.74 -20.57
N PHE A 375 45.69 1.98 -19.71
CA PHE A 375 46.27 3.30 -19.56
C PHE A 375 47.03 3.70 -20.84
N GLN A 376 47.10 5.00 -21.14
CA GLN A 376 47.86 5.53 -22.26
C GLN A 376 49.03 6.36 -21.74
N LEU A 377 50.25 6.03 -22.19
CA LEU A 377 51.43 6.84 -21.91
C LEU A 377 51.52 7.95 -22.98
N HIS A 378 51.68 9.19 -22.54
CA HIS A 378 51.89 10.34 -23.40
C HIS A 378 53.34 10.80 -23.33
N ASP A 379 53.74 11.64 -24.29
CA ASP A 379 54.99 12.38 -24.23
C ASP A 379 55.03 13.21 -22.94
N ASP A 380 56.20 13.33 -22.30
CA ASP A 380 56.43 13.93 -20.96
C ASP A 380 56.10 13.07 -19.72
N ASN A 381 56.14 11.73 -19.82
CA ASN A 381 55.89 10.82 -18.68
C ASN A 381 54.51 11.02 -18.01
N ILE A 382 53.51 11.43 -18.79
CA ILE A 382 52.13 11.59 -18.32
C ILE A 382 51.34 10.33 -18.66
N VAL A 383 50.62 9.79 -17.67
CA VAL A 383 49.71 8.66 -17.87
C VAL A 383 48.29 9.19 -17.95
N SER A 384 47.50 8.71 -18.90
CA SER A 384 46.06 8.99 -18.96
C SER A 384 45.21 7.72 -18.83
N ASN A 385 44.03 7.87 -18.23
CA ASN A 385 42.98 6.85 -18.22
C ASN A 385 41.66 7.48 -18.64
N LEU A 386 40.86 6.71 -19.38
CA LEU A 386 39.50 7.10 -19.79
C LEU A 386 38.47 6.69 -18.72
N TYR A 387 37.63 7.64 -18.35
CA TYR A 387 36.52 7.46 -17.42
C TYR A 387 35.21 7.91 -18.07
N ASN A 388 34.13 7.22 -17.76
CA ASN A 388 32.77 7.70 -17.98
C ASN A 388 32.28 8.34 -16.69
N TYR A 389 31.80 9.57 -16.78
CA TYR A 389 31.16 10.26 -15.67
C TYR A 389 29.66 10.35 -15.90
N GLN A 390 28.92 10.32 -14.81
CA GLN A 390 27.50 10.60 -14.75
C GLN A 390 27.25 11.54 -13.56
N LEU A 391 26.75 12.74 -13.84
CA LEU A 391 26.34 13.72 -12.84
C LEU A 391 24.81 13.76 -12.77
N ILE A 392 24.27 13.74 -11.56
CA ILE A 392 22.83 13.77 -11.33
C ILE A 392 22.51 14.89 -10.34
N ASN A 393 21.72 15.87 -10.77
CA ASN A 393 21.19 16.88 -9.86
C ASN A 393 19.94 16.34 -9.15
N LYS A 394 20.01 16.09 -7.84
CA LYS A 394 18.87 15.60 -7.05
C LYS A 394 18.05 16.73 -6.43
N THR A 395 18.43 17.99 -6.64
CA THR A 395 17.76 19.14 -6.05
C THR A 395 16.65 19.70 -6.95
N PRO A 396 15.67 20.42 -6.39
CA PRO A 396 14.62 21.09 -7.16
C PRO A 396 15.08 22.40 -7.82
N LYS A 397 16.39 22.69 -7.86
CA LYS A 397 16.96 23.90 -8.46
C LYS A 397 18.10 23.54 -9.41
N PRO A 398 18.34 24.30 -10.48
CA PRO A 398 19.53 24.10 -11.30
C PRO A 398 20.78 24.37 -10.46
N ILE A 399 21.83 23.56 -10.69
CA ILE A 399 23.12 23.65 -10.00
C ILE A 399 24.22 23.70 -11.04
N ASN A 400 25.20 24.57 -10.84
CA ASN A 400 26.44 24.55 -11.60
C ASN A 400 27.42 23.59 -10.91
N ALA A 401 27.76 22.50 -11.57
CA ALA A 401 28.68 21.50 -11.06
C ALA A 401 30.01 21.56 -11.83
N GLU A 402 31.12 21.57 -11.11
CA GLU A 402 32.48 21.52 -11.63
C GLU A 402 33.18 20.26 -11.12
N ILE A 403 33.83 19.50 -12.00
CA ILE A 403 34.57 18.29 -11.62
C ILE A 403 36.05 18.65 -11.42
N LYS A 404 36.60 18.35 -10.24
CA LYS A 404 38.02 18.58 -9.92
C LYS A 404 38.67 17.34 -9.33
N VAL A 405 39.95 17.10 -9.61
CA VAL A 405 40.72 16.09 -8.86
C VAL A 405 41.18 16.71 -7.54
N ILE A 406 40.86 16.05 -6.44
CA ILE A 406 41.28 16.46 -5.09
C ILE A 406 42.70 15.94 -4.83
N GLU A 407 42.96 14.67 -5.16
CA GLU A 407 44.23 13.99 -4.94
C GLU A 407 44.54 13.03 -6.11
N PRO A 408 45.72 13.12 -6.75
CA PRO A 408 46.81 14.09 -6.53
C PRO A 408 46.53 15.47 -7.17
N THR A 409 47.05 16.56 -6.59
CA THR A 409 46.82 17.95 -7.04
C THR A 409 47.45 18.27 -8.40
N THR A 410 48.40 17.45 -8.85
CA THR A 410 49.08 17.53 -10.15
C THR A 410 48.23 16.96 -11.29
N ALA A 411 47.12 16.28 -10.99
CA ALA A 411 46.26 15.67 -11.98
C ALA A 411 45.49 16.73 -12.79
N ARG A 412 45.34 16.48 -14.09
CA ARG A 412 44.55 17.32 -15.00
C ARG A 412 43.40 16.53 -15.58
N ILE A 413 42.22 17.14 -15.66
CA ILE A 413 41.05 16.57 -16.32
C ILE A 413 40.92 17.20 -17.70
N MET A 414 40.64 16.38 -18.72
CA MET A 414 40.19 16.84 -20.02
C MET A 414 38.85 16.21 -20.34
N ILE A 415 37.86 17.04 -20.63
CA ILE A 415 36.53 16.60 -21.07
C ILE A 415 36.40 17.02 -22.54
N PRO A 416 36.31 16.06 -23.49
CA PRO A 416 36.15 16.37 -24.90
C PRO A 416 34.92 17.26 -25.13
N GLY A 417 35.11 18.43 -25.75
CA GLY A 417 34.04 19.39 -26.03
C GLY A 417 33.59 20.28 -24.87
N ASN A 418 34.22 20.17 -23.68
CA ASN A 418 33.98 21.09 -22.56
C ASN A 418 35.26 21.36 -21.77
N GLU A 419 36.07 22.29 -22.27
CA GLU A 419 37.34 22.68 -21.65
C GLU A 419 37.16 23.35 -20.28
N SER A 420 36.00 23.99 -20.05
CA SER A 420 35.71 24.70 -18.80
C SER A 420 35.39 23.79 -17.62
N GLN A 421 35.19 22.49 -17.85
CA GLN A 421 34.82 21.47 -16.83
C GLN A 421 33.56 21.81 -16.01
N ASN A 422 32.82 22.85 -16.44
CA ASN A 422 31.62 23.35 -15.80
C ASN A 422 30.38 22.78 -16.48
N PHE A 423 29.44 22.34 -15.67
CA PHE A 423 28.15 21.81 -16.11
C PHE A 423 27.03 22.55 -15.40
N THR A 424 26.21 23.28 -16.15
CA THR A 424 24.89 23.66 -15.64
C THR A 424 24.01 22.41 -15.72
N LEU A 425 23.66 21.86 -14.56
CA LEU A 425 22.72 20.76 -14.41
C LEU A 425 21.33 21.34 -14.12
N GLY A 426 20.40 21.12 -15.03
CA GLY A 426 18.99 21.42 -14.83
C GLY A 426 18.39 20.63 -13.66
N VAL A 427 17.15 20.96 -13.30
CA VAL A 427 16.41 20.25 -12.24
C VAL A 427 16.27 18.79 -12.64
N GLN A 428 16.77 17.87 -11.80
CA GLN A 428 16.68 16.43 -12.04
C GLN A 428 17.32 15.97 -13.37
N GLU A 429 18.27 16.75 -13.89
CA GLU A 429 18.98 16.39 -15.11
C GLU A 429 20.08 15.36 -14.80
N ILE A 430 20.20 14.36 -15.69
CA ILE A 430 21.37 13.47 -15.75
C ILE A 430 22.24 13.90 -16.92
N LYS A 431 23.47 14.33 -16.64
CA LYS A 431 24.50 14.50 -17.68
C LYS A 431 25.49 13.35 -17.65
N LYS A 432 25.78 12.81 -18.83
CA LYS A 432 26.75 11.73 -19.03
C LYS A 432 27.80 12.18 -20.02
N GLY A 433 29.02 11.74 -19.82
CA GLY A 433 30.09 11.97 -20.77
C GLY A 433 31.31 11.13 -20.47
N ALA A 434 32.34 11.33 -21.27
CA ALA A 434 33.65 10.74 -21.06
C ALA A 434 34.64 11.83 -20.66
N MET A 435 35.61 11.49 -19.82
CA MET A 435 36.69 12.37 -19.41
C MET A 435 38.00 11.58 -19.34
N PHE A 436 39.09 12.25 -19.68
CA PHE A 436 40.43 11.75 -19.44
C PHE A 436 40.98 12.39 -18.18
N ILE A 437 41.60 11.57 -17.33
CA ILE A 437 42.39 12.06 -16.20
C ILE A 437 43.86 11.79 -16.55
N TYR A 438 44.66 12.85 -16.51
CA TYR A 438 46.10 12.84 -16.76
C TYR A 438 46.83 13.01 -15.43
N ILE A 439 47.80 12.15 -15.14
CA ILE A 439 48.61 12.21 -13.93
C ILE A 439 50.07 12.00 -14.31
N PRO A 440 51.00 12.85 -13.82
CA PRO A 440 52.44 12.60 -13.98
C PRO A 440 52.84 11.25 -13.37
N LEU A 441 53.72 10.51 -14.03
CA LEU A 441 54.18 9.19 -13.56
C LEU A 441 54.92 9.26 -12.22
N GLU A 442 55.45 10.43 -11.86
CA GLU A 442 56.14 10.67 -10.58
C GLU A 442 55.21 10.47 -9.38
N ASP A 443 53.96 10.91 -9.49
CA ASP A 443 52.94 10.83 -8.42
C ASP A 443 52.26 9.46 -8.31
N LEU A 444 52.65 8.51 -9.18
CA LEU A 444 52.10 7.17 -9.25
C LEU A 444 53.07 6.17 -8.62
N ASN A 445 52.63 5.48 -7.56
CA ASN A 445 53.47 4.60 -6.74
C ASN A 445 53.32 3.12 -7.08
N SER A 446 52.24 2.73 -7.75
CA SER A 446 51.93 1.33 -8.05
C SER A 446 51.22 1.16 -9.39
N GLY A 447 51.07 -0.08 -9.87
CA GLY A 447 50.27 -0.35 -11.07
C GLY A 447 48.77 -0.02 -10.91
N LYS A 448 48.29 0.10 -9.67
CA LYS A 448 46.89 0.40 -9.32
C LYS A 448 46.84 1.43 -8.19
N ASN A 449 46.65 2.70 -8.56
CA ASN A 449 46.54 3.81 -7.62
C ASN A 449 45.06 4.17 -7.38
N TYR A 450 44.78 4.88 -6.30
CA TYR A 450 43.45 5.43 -6.03
C TYR A 450 43.53 6.95 -6.06
N ILE A 451 42.59 7.56 -6.77
CA ILE A 451 42.48 9.01 -6.88
C ILE A 451 41.11 9.46 -6.37
N LYS A 452 41.06 10.66 -5.81
CA LYS A 452 39.81 11.27 -5.33
C LYS A 452 39.41 12.37 -6.28
N VAL A 453 38.20 12.28 -6.82
CA VAL A 453 37.61 13.30 -7.69
C VAL A 453 36.41 13.91 -6.96
N GLY A 454 36.41 15.22 -6.81
CA GLY A 454 35.34 15.99 -6.18
C GLY A 454 34.46 16.67 -7.22
N VAL A 455 33.19 16.85 -6.87
CA VAL A 455 32.25 17.69 -7.61
C VAL A 455 31.89 18.89 -6.75
N TYR A 456 32.05 20.08 -7.30
CA TYR A 456 31.91 21.36 -6.60
C TYR A 456 30.81 22.22 -7.21
N ASN A 457 30.18 23.06 -6.40
CA ASN A 457 29.37 24.19 -6.86
C ASN A 457 29.96 25.47 -6.25
N GLY A 458 30.78 26.17 -7.02
CA GLY A 458 31.66 27.20 -6.47
C GLY A 458 32.66 26.57 -5.48
N ASP A 459 32.58 26.97 -4.22
CA ASP A 459 33.44 26.45 -3.14
C ASP A 459 32.80 25.31 -2.33
N GLU A 460 31.51 25.00 -2.53
CA GLU A 460 30.82 23.92 -1.82
C GLU A 460 31.15 22.57 -2.47
N LEU A 461 31.79 21.66 -1.72
CA LEU A 461 31.97 20.26 -2.14
C LEU A 461 30.60 19.55 -2.08
N LEU A 462 30.08 19.17 -3.23
CA LEU A 462 28.78 18.51 -3.37
C LEU A 462 28.89 16.99 -3.20
N ASP A 463 29.93 16.38 -3.77
CA ASP A 463 30.19 14.94 -3.70
C ASP A 463 31.68 14.63 -3.92
N GLN A 464 32.13 13.48 -3.45
CA GLN A 464 33.49 12.99 -3.67
C GLN A 464 33.50 11.49 -4.03
N VAL A 465 34.26 11.16 -5.08
CA VAL A 465 34.33 9.80 -5.63
C VAL A 465 35.77 9.32 -5.62
N LYS A 466 35.98 8.15 -5.02
CA LYS A 466 37.27 7.45 -5.07
C LYS A 466 37.28 6.51 -6.28
N VAL A 467 38.17 6.73 -7.23
CA VAL A 467 38.29 5.90 -8.44
C VAL A 467 39.68 5.28 -8.55
N THR A 468 39.76 4.16 -9.27
CA THR A 468 41.02 3.47 -9.51
C THR A 468 41.71 4.06 -10.74
N PHE A 469 43.01 4.30 -10.64
CA PHE A 469 43.88 4.75 -11.72
C PHE A 469 44.96 3.70 -12.00
N MET A 470 45.03 3.19 -13.23
CA MET A 470 46.10 2.25 -13.61
C MET A 470 47.30 3.01 -14.16
N ALA A 471 48.48 2.53 -13.81
CA ALA A 471 49.76 3.06 -14.27
C ALA A 471 50.67 1.89 -14.68
N PRO A 472 51.72 2.14 -15.48
CA PRO A 472 52.77 1.15 -15.66
C PRO A 472 53.46 0.87 -14.32
N ILE A 473 53.84 -0.39 -14.10
CA ILE A 473 54.58 -0.79 -12.90
C ILE A 473 55.99 -0.22 -13.03
N LYS A 474 56.39 0.67 -12.12
CA LYS A 474 57.80 1.09 -11.98
C LYS A 474 58.62 -0.17 -11.72
N LYS A 475 59.53 -0.51 -12.66
CA LYS A 475 60.47 -1.62 -12.51
C LYS A 475 61.52 -1.31 -11.47
#